data_AF-A0A957ZJH1-F1
#
_entry.id   AF-A0A957ZJH1-F1
#
_cell.length_a   1.000
_cell.length_b   1.000
_cell.length_c   1.000
_cell.angle_alpha   90.00
_cell.angle_beta   90.00
_cell.angle_gamma   90.00
#
_symmetry.space_group_name_H-M   'P 1'
#
loop_
_entity.id
_entity.type
_entity.pdbx_description
1 polymer ?
#
loop_
_entity_poly.entity_id
_entity_poly.type
_entity_poly.pdbx_seq_one_letter_code
_entity_poly.pdbx_strand_id
1 'polypeptide(L)'
;MRTTIQIDDDLLTDAKLFATRSGTTLTAVIEDALRAALARSHAAPERRQVKVTTVEGNGPQPGVDLDDSAALLAHMDANDDSA
;
A
#
# COMPACT_ATOMS: atom_id res chain seq x y z
N MET A 1 6.28 -21.94 19.11
CA MET A 1 7.52 -22.67 18.76
C MET A 1 8.67 -22.02 19.50
N ARG A 2 9.67 -22.78 19.99
CA ARG A 2 10.88 -22.19 20.60
C ARG A 2 11.95 -22.04 19.53
N THR A 3 12.42 -20.81 19.32
CA THR A 3 13.46 -20.48 18.35
C THR A 3 14.61 -19.81 19.08
N THR A 4 15.85 -20.16 18.71
CA THR A 4 17.05 -19.48 19.20
C THR A 4 17.55 -18.57 18.10
N ILE A 5 17.74 -17.29 18.40
CA ILE A 5 18.23 -16.28 17.45
C ILE A 5 19.48 -15.63 18.03
N GLN A 6 20.35 -15.14 17.15
CA GLN A 6 21.46 -14.26 17.54
C GLN A 6 20.93 -12.82 17.53
N ILE A 7 21.20 -12.08 18.60
CA ILE A 7 20.82 -10.68 18.75
C ILE A 7 22.01 -9.93 19.30
N ASP A 8 22.18 -8.68 18.88
CA ASP A 8 23.19 -7.80 19.43
C ASP A 8 22.95 -7.55 20.94
N ASP A 9 24.03 -7.47 21.72
CA ASP A 9 23.97 -7.37 23.18
C ASP A 9 23.37 -6.04 23.66
N ASP A 10 23.65 -4.94 22.96
CA ASP A 10 23.09 -3.62 23.29
C ASP A 10 21.59 -3.63 22.99
N LEU A 11 21.18 -4.21 21.85
CA LEU A 11 19.77 -4.37 21.49
C LEU A 11 19.02 -5.25 22.49
N LEU A 12 19.63 -6.34 22.96
CA LEU A 12 19.04 -7.20 23.98
C LEU A 12 18.83 -6.44 25.31
N THR A 13 19.77 -5.58 25.66
CA THR A 13 19.71 -4.75 26.87
C THR A 13 18.56 -3.75 26.79
N ASP A 14 18.45 -3.05 25.66
CA ASP A 14 17.37 -2.10 25.41
C ASP A 14 16.00 -2.77 25.39
N ALA A 15 15.89 -3.93 24.74
CA ALA A 15 14.65 -4.70 24.69
C ALA A 15 14.20 -5.16 26.08
N LYS A 16 15.13 -5.58 26.95
CA LYS A 16 14.83 -5.94 28.35
C LYS A 16 14.35 -4.72 29.14
N LEU A 17 15.05 -3.58 29.02
CA LEU A 17 14.64 -2.35 29.70
C LEU A 17 13.25 -1.91 29.25
N PHE A 18 12.97 -1.98 27.94
CA PHE A 18 11.66 -1.69 27.39
C PHE A 18 10.59 -2.63 27.96
N ALA A 19 10.85 -3.95 28.00
CA ALA A 19 9.93 -4.93 28.55
C ALA A 19 9.58 -4.63 30.02
N THR A 20 10.59 -4.32 30.85
CA THR A 20 10.39 -3.94 32.24
C THR A 20 9.55 -2.67 32.38
N ARG A 21 9.86 -1.63 31.58
CA ARG A 21 9.13 -0.35 31.62
C ARG A 21 7.68 -0.47 31.14
N SER A 22 7.41 -1.37 30.21
CA SER A 22 6.07 -1.64 29.67
C SER A 22 5.29 -2.70 30.47
N GLY A 23 5.89 -3.29 31.50
CA GLY A 23 5.25 -4.32 32.33
C GLY A 23 4.97 -5.61 31.57
N THR A 24 5.77 -5.92 30.53
CA THR A 24 5.60 -7.10 29.69
C THR A 24 6.87 -7.95 29.69
N THR A 25 6.83 -9.07 28.96
CA THR A 25 7.97 -9.98 28.83
C THR A 25 8.80 -9.65 27.59
N LEU A 26 10.10 -9.96 27.62
CA LEU A 26 10.97 -9.83 26.45
C LEU A 26 10.43 -10.60 25.24
N THR A 27 9.85 -11.79 25.46
CA THR A 27 9.21 -12.59 24.41
C THR A 27 8.07 -11.83 23.74
N ALA A 28 7.18 -11.20 24.51
CA ALA A 28 6.08 -10.42 23.96
C ALA A 28 6.58 -9.24 23.13
N VAL A 29 7.62 -8.53 23.59
CA VAL A 29 8.26 -7.45 22.83
C VAL A 29 8.78 -7.95 21.47
N ILE A 30 9.46 -9.10 21.48
CA ILE A 30 10.01 -9.71 20.25
C ILE A 30 8.89 -10.14 19.30
N GLU A 31 7.83 -10.78 19.82
CA GLU A 31 6.68 -11.20 19.01
C GLU A 31 5.94 -10.02 18.39
N ASP A 32 5.70 -8.95 19.14
CA ASP A 32 5.04 -7.76 18.65
C ASP A 32 5.88 -7.04 17.59
N ALA A 33 7.19 -6.94 17.80
CA ALA A 33 8.10 -6.36 16.82
C ALA A 33 8.10 -7.14 15.50
N LEU A 34 8.15 -8.49 15.57
CA LEU A 34 8.06 -9.37 14.40
C LEU A 34 6.72 -9.22 13.68
N ARG A 35 5.61 -9.20 14.41
CA ARG A 35 4.28 -9.00 13.83
C ARG A 35 4.18 -7.66 13.11
N ALA A 36 4.66 -6.59 13.73
CA ALA A 36 4.64 -5.26 13.15
C ALA A 36 5.54 -5.17 11.89
N ALA A 37 6.71 -5.83 11.91
CA ALA A 37 7.60 -5.87 10.75
C ALA A 37 6.96 -6.59 9.56
N LEU A 38 6.35 -7.76 9.80
CA LEU A 38 5.64 -8.52 8.76
C LEU A 38 4.41 -7.78 8.26
N ALA A 39 3.65 -7.13 9.15
CA ALA A 39 2.50 -6.32 8.75
C ALA A 39 2.93 -5.16 7.83
N ARG A 40 4.04 -4.48 8.13
CA ARG A 40 4.60 -3.42 7.26
C ARG A 40 5.07 -3.96 5.92
N SER A 41 5.68 -5.15 5.87
CA SER A 41 6.09 -5.74 4.58
C SER A 41 4.91 -6.16 3.71
N HIS A 42 3.78 -6.52 4.32
CA HIS A 42 2.55 -6.87 3.61
C HIS A 42 1.66 -5.67 3.28
N ALA A 43 1.91 -4.51 3.88
CA ALA A 43 1.20 -3.29 3.50
C ALA A 43 1.54 -2.99 2.03
N ALA A 44 0.51 -2.85 1.20
CA ALA A 44 0.69 -2.31 -0.14
C ALA A 44 1.46 -0.99 -0.01
N PRO A 45 2.44 -0.71 -0.89
CA PRO A 45 3.17 0.55 -0.83
C PRO A 45 2.14 1.68 -0.80
N GLU A 46 2.35 2.67 0.08
CA GLU A 46 1.51 3.86 0.15
C GLU A 46 1.39 4.39 -1.29
N ARG A 47 0.22 4.18 -1.91
CA ARG A 47 0.00 4.61 -3.27
C ARG A 47 0.04 6.12 -3.22
N ARG A 48 1.10 6.70 -3.80
CA ARG A 48 1.19 8.14 -4.03
C ARG A 48 -0.15 8.58 -4.60
N GLN A 49 -0.82 9.51 -3.93
CA GLN A 49 -2.01 10.13 -4.51
C GLN A 49 -1.58 10.79 -5.82
N VAL A 50 -2.01 10.20 -6.94
CA VAL A 50 -1.81 10.77 -8.26
C VAL A 50 -2.93 11.78 -8.45
N LYS A 51 -2.58 13.06 -8.56
CA LYS A 51 -3.54 14.09 -8.99
C LYS A 51 -3.67 13.97 -10.51
N VAL A 52 -4.78 13.38 -10.96
CA VAL A 52 -5.10 13.30 -12.39
C VAL A 52 -5.54 14.67 -12.86
N THR A 53 -4.98 15.15 -13.97
CA THR A 53 -5.49 16.34 -14.65
C THR A 53 -6.87 16.03 -15.21
N THR A 54 -7.92 16.65 -14.67
CA THR A 54 -9.28 16.53 -15.18
C THR A 54 -9.53 17.64 -16.18
N VAL A 55 -10.19 17.32 -17.29
CA VAL A 55 -10.74 18.30 -18.24
C VAL A 55 -12.20 18.60 -17.87
N GLU A 56 -12.66 19.82 -18.15
CA GLU A 56 -14.07 20.18 -17.99
C GLU A 56 -14.92 19.49 -19.08
N GLY A 57 -16.15 19.10 -18.75
CA GLY A 57 -17.07 18.45 -19.67
C GLY A 57 -18.34 17.94 -18.98
N ASN A 58 -19.32 17.47 -19.76
CA ASN A 58 -20.60 16.94 -19.24
C ASN A 58 -20.52 15.45 -18.85
N GLY A 59 -19.30 14.95 -18.57
CA GLY A 59 -19.04 13.53 -18.35
C GLY A 59 -18.91 12.72 -19.65
N PRO A 60 -18.73 11.40 -19.53
CA PRO A 60 -18.59 10.51 -20.69
C PRO A 60 -19.89 10.43 -21.50
N GLN A 61 -19.76 10.22 -22.80
CA GLN A 61 -20.90 10.00 -23.69
C GLN A 61 -21.64 8.71 -23.31
N PRO A 62 -22.98 8.74 -23.11
CA PRO A 62 -23.74 7.54 -22.79
C PRO A 62 -23.60 6.46 -23.85
N GLY A 63 -23.35 5.22 -23.43
CA GLY A 63 -23.23 4.06 -24.33
C GLY A 63 -21.83 3.84 -24.90
N VAL A 64 -20.86 4.69 -24.57
CA VAL A 64 -19.44 4.47 -24.91
C VAL A 64 -18.75 3.78 -23.73
N ASP A 65 -18.13 2.63 -24.00
CA ASP A 65 -17.25 1.95 -23.05
C ASP A 65 -15.84 2.53 -23.14
N LEU A 66 -15.31 3.03 -22.02
CA LEU A 66 -13.96 3.63 -21.95
C LEU A 66 -12.86 2.59 -21.73
N ASP A 67 -13.21 1.36 -21.33
CA ASP A 67 -12.25 0.28 -21.12
C ASP A 67 -11.96 -0.49 -22.43
N ASP A 68 -12.78 -0.31 -23.48
CA ASP A 68 -12.54 -0.82 -24.83
C ASP A 68 -11.90 0.24 -25.73
N SER A 69 -10.57 0.20 -25.82
CA SER A 69 -9.80 1.16 -26.61
C SER A 69 -10.10 1.11 -28.11
N ALA A 70 -10.51 -0.04 -28.65
CA ALA A 70 -10.78 -0.18 -30.08
C ALA A 70 -12.12 0.45 -30.44
N ALA A 71 -13.16 0.18 -29.65
CA ALA A 71 -14.48 0.80 -29.83
C ALA A 71 -14.42 2.32 -29.61
N LEU A 72 -13.68 2.77 -28.59
CA LEU A 72 -13.52 4.20 -28.30
C LEU A 72 -12.87 4.96 -29.46
N LEU A 73 -11.79 4.42 -30.05
CA LEU A 73 -11.11 5.05 -31.18
C LEU A 73 -12.03 5.20 -32.39
N ALA A 74 -12.82 4.18 -32.71
CA ALA A 74 -13.78 4.26 -33.82
C ALA A 74 -14.84 5.37 -33.62
N HIS A 75 -15.27 5.60 -32.37
CA HIS A 75 -16.17 6.71 -32.03
C HIS A 75 -15.51 8.09 -32.17
N MET A 76 -14.23 8.20 -31.84
CA MET A 76 -13.47 9.45 -31.97
C MET A 76 -13.25 9.81 -33.44
N ASP A 77 -12.81 8.85 -34.25
CA ASP A 77 -12.55 9.06 -35.68
C ASP A 77 -13.84 9.42 -36.44
N ALA A 78 -14.97 8.79 -36.09
CA ALA A 78 -16.27 9.10 -36.71
C ALA A 78 -16.80 10.51 -36.37
N ASN A 79 -16.44 11.06 -35.21
CA ASN A 79 -16.84 12.42 -34.82
C ASN A 79 -15.98 13.49 -35.52
N ASP A 80 -14.70 13.22 -35.79
CA ASP A 80 -13.79 14.16 -36.45
C ASP A 80 -14.13 14.37 -37.94
N ASP A 81 -14.73 13.37 -38.62
CA ASP A 81 -15.20 13.48 -40.02
C ASP A 81 -16.52 14.26 -40.18
N SER A 82 -17.12 14.73 -39.09
CA SER A 82 -18.43 15.43 -39.09
C SER A 82 -18.36 16.96 -38.91
N ALA A 83 -17.17 17.56 -38.99
CA ALA A 83 -16.91 19.00 -38.81
C ALA A 83 -16.71 19.79 -40.11
#